data_AF-A0A508ZLZ8-F1
#
_entry.id   AF-A0A508ZLZ8-F1
#
_cell.length_a   1.000
_cell.length_b   1.000
_cell.length_c   1.000
_cell.angle_alpha   90.00
_cell.angle_beta   90.00
_cell.angle_gamma   90.00
#
_symmetry.space_group_name_H-M   'P 1'
#
loop_
_entity.id
_entity.type
_entity.pdbx_description
1 polymer ?
#
loop_
_entity_poly.entity_id
_entity_poly.type
_entity_poly.pdbx_seq_one_letter_code
_entity_poly.pdbx_strand_id
1 'polypeptide(L)' 'MSSHDLNHTLRHAGQSWLLCQGEAIACGETAEVLNEENLTAAYAIPFQRVEVAGHIMLIASQ' A
#
# COMPACT_ATOMS: atom_id res chain seq x y z
N MET A 1 9.97 -10.80 4.34
CA MET A 1 9.20 -10.38 5.52
C MET A 1 7.81 -10.01 5.03
N SER A 2 6.73 -10.51 5.65
CA SER A 2 5.38 -10.02 5.38
C SER A 2 5.07 -8.87 6.34
N SER A 3 4.45 -7.82 5.84
CA SER A 3 4.00 -6.70 6.66
C SER A 3 2.49 -6.73 6.79
N HIS A 4 1.99 -6.32 7.94
CA HIS A 4 0.55 -6.24 8.25
C HIS A 4 0.06 -4.80 8.33
N ASP A 5 0.96 -3.82 8.31
CA ASP A 5 0.64 -2.40 8.36
C ASP A 5 1.17 -1.70 7.09
N LEU A 6 0.23 -1.15 6.31
CA LEU A 6 0.52 -0.46 5.05
C LEU A 6 1.37 0.79 5.27
N ASN A 7 1.10 1.54 6.34
CA ASN A 7 1.78 2.80 6.65
C ASN A 7 3.18 2.58 7.23
N HIS A 8 3.40 1.46 7.94
CA HIS A 8 4.73 1.03 8.34
C HIS A 8 5.56 0.62 7.12
N THR A 9 4.95 -0.16 6.21
CA THR A 9 5.58 -0.58 4.95
C THR A 9 5.96 0.63 4.10
N LEU A 10 5.02 1.56 3.90
CA LEU A 10 5.22 2.78 3.12
C LEU A 10 6.40 3.63 3.62
N ARG A 11 6.64 3.65 4.94
CA ARG A 11 7.71 4.45 5.55
C ARG A 11 9.09 3.80 5.51
N HIS A 12 9.16 2.47 5.56
CA HIS A 12 10.42 1.78 5.86
C HIS A 12 10.86 0.80 4.78
N ALA A 13 9.95 0.32 3.93
CA ALA A 13 10.30 -0.60 2.86
C ALA A 13 10.68 0.18 1.60
N GLY A 14 11.85 -0.10 1.02
CA GLY A 14 12.21 0.45 -0.29
C GLY A 14 11.53 -0.26 -1.46
N GLN A 15 11.23 -1.55 -1.30
CA GLN A 15 10.58 -2.39 -2.31
C GLN A 15 9.46 -3.20 -1.66
N SER A 16 8.35 -3.35 -2.39
CA SER A 16 7.19 -4.10 -1.91
C SER A 16 6.62 -4.99 -2.99
N TRP A 17 6.03 -6.11 -2.56
CA TRP A 17 5.26 -7.00 -3.42
C TRP A 17 3.85 -7.03 -2.85
N LEU A 18 2.87 -6.65 -3.67
CA LEU A 18 1.47 -6.76 -3.31
C LEU A 18 0.92 -8.05 -3.89
N LEU A 19 0.49 -8.93 -2.99
CA LEU A 19 -0.06 -10.24 -3.36
C LEU A 19 -1.58 -10.24 -3.15
N CYS A 20 -2.32 -10.80 -4.09
CA CYS A 20 -3.75 -11.05 -3.98
C CYS A 20 -4.04 -12.46 -4.48
N GLN A 21 -4.76 -13.26 -3.69
CA GLN A 21 -5.14 -14.65 -4.02
C GLN A 21 -3.95 -15.55 -4.46
N GLY A 22 -2.76 -15.32 -3.90
CA GLY A 22 -1.56 -16.09 -4.22
C GLY A 22 -0.77 -15.60 -5.43
N GLU A 23 -1.23 -14.53 -6.10
CA GLU A 23 -0.56 -13.93 -7.24
C GLU A 23 0.01 -12.55 -6.89
N ALA A 24 1.14 -12.19 -7.49
CA ALA A 24 1.71 -10.85 -7.36
C ALA A 24 1.03 -9.91 -8.35
N ILE A 25 0.24 -8.96 -7.83
CA ILE A 25 -0.48 -7.98 -8.65
C ILE A 25 0.31 -6.69 -8.86
N ALA A 26 1.30 -6.41 -8.01
CA ALA A 26 2.26 -5.32 -8.20
C ALA A 26 3.58 -5.64 -7.48
N CYS A 27 4.71 -5.25 -8.09
CA CYS A 27 6.04 -5.35 -7.48
C CYS A 27 6.92 -4.19 -7.95
N GLY A 28 7.73 -3.65 -7.04
CA GLY A 28 8.60 -2.50 -7.33
C GLY A 28 8.77 -1.60 -6.12
N GLU A 29 8.98 -0.30 -6.38
CA GLU A 29 9.12 0.70 -5.32
C GLU A 29 7.85 0.76 -4.48
N THR A 30 8.02 0.77 -3.16
CA THR A 30 6.88 0.73 -2.23
C THR A 30 5.87 1.84 -2.48
N ALA A 31 6.34 3.05 -2.84
CA ALA A 31 5.47 4.18 -3.15
C ALA A 31 4.67 3.97 -4.45
N GLU A 32 5.17 3.19 -5.40
CA GLU A 32 4.45 2.84 -6.64
C GLU A 32 3.51 1.65 -6.40
N VAL A 33 3.93 0.68 -5.58
CA VAL A 33 3.17 -0.54 -5.27
C VAL A 33 1.99 -0.26 -4.34
N LEU A 34 2.20 0.48 -3.25
CA LEU A 34 1.18 0.80 -2.26
C LEU A 34 0.40 2.05 -2.65
N ASN A 35 -0.17 2.06 -3.86
CA ASN A 35 -1.04 3.11 -4.35
C ASN A 35 -2.53 2.77 -4.18
N GLU A 36 -3.38 3.77 -4.32
CA GLU A 36 -4.82 3.67 -4.08
C GLU A 36 -5.49 2.63 -4.97
N GLU A 37 -5.15 2.60 -6.26
CA GLU A 37 -5.68 1.66 -7.25
C GLU A 37 -5.31 0.21 -6.91
N ASN A 38 -4.03 -0.05 -6.68
CA ASN A 38 -3.50 -1.37 -6.33
C ASN A 38 -4.10 -1.90 -5.03
N LEU A 39 -4.21 -1.05 -4.00
CA LEU A 39 -4.78 -1.43 -2.72
C LEU A 39 -6.30 -1.64 -2.81
N THR A 40 -7.00 -0.84 -3.61
CA THR A 40 -8.42 -1.07 -3.87
C THR A 40 -8.65 -2.40 -4.58
N ALA A 41 -7.81 -2.75 -5.55
CA ALA A 41 -7.88 -4.05 -6.22
C ALA A 41 -7.57 -5.22 -5.28
N ALA A 42 -6.61 -5.07 -4.36
CA ALA A 42 -6.23 -6.13 -3.41
C ALA A 42 -7.27 -6.34 -2.29
N TYR A 43 -7.80 -5.25 -1.73
CA TYR A 43 -8.62 -5.29 -0.51
C TYR A 43 -10.11 -5.04 -0.75
N ALA A 44 -10.52 -4.70 -1.98
CA ALA A 44 -11.90 -4.43 -2.39
C ALA A 44 -12.58 -3.30 -1.59
N ILE A 45 -11.79 -2.34 -1.07
CA ILE A 45 -12.25 -1.12 -0.41
C ILE A 45 -11.45 0.08 -0.91
N PRO A 46 -12.02 1.29 -0.94
CA PRO A 46 -11.29 2.46 -1.43
C PRO A 46 -10.22 2.90 -0.44
N PHE A 47 -9.11 3.41 -0.96
CA PHE A 47 -8.04 4.03 -0.17
C PHE A 47 -7.79 5.46 -0.62
N GLN A 48 -7.34 6.28 0.32
CA GLN A 48 -6.87 7.63 0.08
C GLN A 48 -5.48 7.85 0.67
N ARG A 49 -4.65 8.58 -0.08
CA ARG A 49 -3.38 9.12 0.40
C ARG A 49 -3.59 10.50 0.99
N VAL A 50 -3.13 10.66 2.23
CA VAL A 50 -3.16 11.94 2.93
C VAL A 50 -1.77 12.28 3.44
N GLU A 51 -1.43 13.57 3.41
CA GLU A 51 -0.22 14.06 4.06
C GLU A 51 -0.55 14.54 5.47
N VAL A 52 0.15 13.99 6.47
CA VAL A 52 -0.01 14.36 7.87
C VAL A 52 1.37 14.60 8.47
N ALA A 53 1.63 15.84 8.88
CA ALA A 53 2.90 16.25 9.47
C ALA A 53 4.13 15.86 8.62
N GLY A 54 4.06 16.01 7.29
CA GLY A 54 5.13 15.67 6.36
C GLY A 54 5.27 14.17 6.07
N HIS A 55 4.32 13.34 6.52
CA HIS A 55 4.27 11.92 6.22
C HIS A 55 3.06 11.58 5.37
N ILE A 56 3.30 10.85 4.29
CA ILE A 56 2.23 10.25 3.50
C ILE A 56 1.66 9.07 4.29
N MET A 57 0.34 9.04 4.45
CA MET A 57 -0.41 7.94 5.04
C MET A 57 -1.51 7.46 4.08
N LEU A 58 -1.74 6.15 4.10
CA LEU A 58 -2.84 5.47 3.47
C LEU A 58 -3.94 5.23 4.49
N ILE A 59 -5.15 5.64 4.15
CA ILE A 59 -6.34 5.49 4.98
C ILE A 59 -7.42 4.82 4.13
N ALA A 60 -8.12 3.84 4.71
CA ALA A 60 -9.32 3.29 4.08
C ALA A 60 -10.43 4.33 4.14
N SER A 61 -10.92 4.75 2.97
CA SER A 61 -12.00 5.72 2.85
C SER A 61 -13.28 4.97 2.51
N GLN A 62 -14.22 4.90 3.46
CA GLN A 62 -15.59 4.45 3.21
C GLN A 62 -16.49 5.62 2.88
#